data_AF-A0A4Y7RS98-F1
#
_entry.id   AF-A0A4Y7RS98-F1
#
_cell.length_a   1.000
_cell.length_b   1.000
_cell.length_c   1.000
_cell.angle_alpha   90.00
_cell.angle_beta   90.00
_cell.angle_gamma   90.00
#
_symmetry.space_group_name_H-M   'P 1'
#
loop_
_entity.id
_entity.type
_entity.pdbx_description
1 polymer ?
#
loop_
_entity_poly.entity_id
_entity_poly.type
_entity_poly.pdbx_seq_one_letter_code
_entity_poly.pdbx_strand_id
1 'polypeptide(L)' 'MHHYKDLNNMIIKNGLKKEYLADKLNVSHNYFYMVLNGRKNLDNGKVKELSDIIYIYNTVRKSLRFAV' A
#
# COMPACT_ATOMS: atom_id res chain seq x y z
N MET A 1 13.57 -8.93 -4.05
CA MET A 1 13.39 -8.81 -2.58
C MET A 1 13.37 -7.37 -2.04
N HIS A 2 13.75 -6.33 -2.81
CA HIS A 2 13.77 -4.93 -2.35
C HIS A 2 12.41 -4.19 -2.43
N HIS A 3 11.57 -4.45 -3.45
CA HIS A 3 10.32 -3.70 -3.70
C HIS A 3 9.32 -3.63 -2.54
N TYR A 4 9.19 -4.68 -1.72
CA TYR A 4 8.18 -4.69 -0.65
C TYR A 4 8.56 -3.84 0.57
N LYS A 5 9.87 -3.65 0.79
CA LYS A 5 10.38 -2.76 1.85
C LYS A 5 10.05 -1.31 1.51
N ASP A 6 10.20 -0.94 0.23
CA ASP A 6 9.85 0.39 -0.27
C ASP A 6 8.34 0.64 -0.19
N LEU A 7 7.52 -0.34 -0.58
CA LEU A 7 6.06 -0.27 -0.44
C LEU A 7 5.62 -0.09 1.02
N ASN A 8 6.15 -0.89 1.94
CA ASN A 8 5.82 -0.76 3.37
C ASN A 8 6.25 0.62 3.93
N ASN A 9 7.41 1.12 3.52
CA ASN A 9 7.88 2.46 3.89
C ASN A 9 6.93 3.56 3.34
N MET A 10 6.44 3.41 2.10
CA MET A 10 5.47 4.34 1.51
C MET A 10 4.12 4.30 2.24
N ILE A 11 3.64 3.12 2.63
CA ILE A 11 2.41 2.96 3.41
C ILE A 11 2.53 3.71 4.74
N ILE A 12 3.64 3.50 5.47
CA ILE A 12 3.92 4.16 6.76
C ILE A 12 4.04 5.67 6.57
N LYS A 13 4.84 6.15 5.61
CA LYS A 13 5.07 7.58 5.34
C LYS A 13 3.78 8.33 4.98
N ASN A 14 2.83 7.66 4.35
CA ASN A 14 1.54 8.25 3.99
C ASN A 14 0.47 8.08 5.08
N GLY A 15 0.74 7.35 6.15
CA GLY A 15 -0.24 7.09 7.21
C GLY A 15 -1.42 6.22 6.75
N LEU A 16 -1.20 5.36 5.75
CA LEU A 16 -2.23 4.46 5.24
C LEU A 16 -2.43 3.29 6.20
N LYS A 17 -3.68 3.00 6.55
CA LYS A 17 -4.05 1.83 7.35
C LYS A 17 -3.83 0.56 6.53
N LYS A 18 -3.14 -0.43 7.11
CA LYS A 18 -2.78 -1.68 6.41
C LYS A 18 -4.01 -2.54 6.14
N GLU A 19 -4.96 -2.52 7.06
CA GLU A 19 -6.25 -3.20 6.98
C GLU A 19 -7.06 -2.67 5.79
N TYR A 20 -7.13 -1.35 5.64
CA TYR A 20 -7.77 -0.70 4.48
C TYR A 20 -7.16 -1.16 3.15
N LEU A 21 -5.83 -1.25 3.08
CA LEU A 21 -5.15 -1.71 1.86
C LEU A 21 -5.41 -3.18 1.59
N ALA A 22 -5.42 -4.04 2.61
CA ALA A 22 -5.76 -5.45 2.48
C ALA A 22 -7.20 -5.64 1.94
N ASP A 23 -8.16 -4.89 2.48
CA ASP A 23 -9.55 -4.90 2.04
C ASP A 23 -9.68 -4.43 0.58
N LYS A 24 -8.99 -3.34 0.21
CA LYS A 24 -9.00 -2.83 -1.17
C LYS A 24 -8.39 -3.81 -2.16
N LEU A 25 -7.34 -4.50 -1.76
CA LEU A 25 -6.72 -5.55 -2.57
C LEU A 25 -7.51 -6.86 -2.56
N ASN A 26 -8.62 -6.96 -1.81
CA ASN A 26 -9.38 -8.20 -1.65
C ASN A 26 -8.50 -9.39 -1.24
N VAL A 27 -7.61 -9.18 -0.27
CA VAL A 27 -6.75 -10.21 0.30
C VAL A 27 -6.94 -10.25 1.82
N SER A 28 -6.69 -11.41 2.43
CA SER A 28 -6.80 -11.50 3.89
C SER A 28 -5.74 -10.63 4.58
N HIS A 29 -6.10 -10.07 5.75
CA HIS A 29 -5.18 -9.21 6.51
C HIS A 29 -3.90 -9.93 6.91
N ASN A 30 -3.99 -11.21 7.28
CA ASN A 30 -2.84 -12.03 7.62
C ASN A 30 -1.93 -12.24 6.40
N TYR A 31 -2.51 -12.51 5.21
CA TYR A 31 -1.73 -12.63 3.99
C TYR A 31 -1.01 -11.32 3.65
N PHE A 32 -1.71 -10.18 3.73
CA PHE A 32 -1.12 -8.86 3.50
C PHE A 32 0.01 -8.56 4.49
N TYR A 33 -0.14 -8.92 5.77
CA TYR A 33 0.91 -8.81 6.77
C TYR A 33 2.14 -9.66 6.42
N MET A 34 1.94 -10.89 5.94
CA MET A 34 3.05 -11.73 5.46
C MET A 34 3.75 -11.12 4.24
N VAL A 35 3.01 -10.49 3.32
CA VAL A 35 3.56 -9.74 2.18
C VAL A 35 4.44 -8.59 2.65
N LEU A 36 3.95 -7.76 3.57
CA LEU A 36 4.70 -6.61 4.09
C LEU A 36 5.99 -7.01 4.81
N ASN A 37 6.03 -8.22 5.38
CA ASN A 37 7.22 -8.80 6.01
C ASN A 37 8.12 -9.57 5.03
N GLY A 38 7.81 -9.58 3.73
CA GLY A 38 8.57 -10.30 2.71
C GLY A 38 8.47 -11.83 2.80
N ARG A 39 7.50 -12.36 3.56
CA ARG A 39 7.24 -13.81 3.70
C ARG A 39 6.35 -14.37 2.60
N LYS A 40 5.59 -13.51 1.92
CA LYS A 40 4.73 -13.83 0.77
C LYS A 40 4.90 -12.74 -0.29
N ASN A 41 4.52 -13.05 -1.51
CA ASN A 41 4.55 -12.12 -2.63
C ASN A 41 3.14 -11.92 -3.16
N LEU A 42 2.76 -10.67 -3.44
CA LEU A 42 1.57 -10.40 -4.24
C LEU A 42 1.82 -10.83 -5.69
N ASP A 43 0.78 -11.22 -6.40
CA ASP A 43 0.86 -11.30 -7.85
C ASP A 43 1.06 -9.90 -8.46
N ASN A 44 1.59 -9.86 -9.68
CA ASN A 44 1.94 -8.60 -10.34
C ASN A 44 0.73 -7.66 -10.53
N GLY A 45 -0.49 -8.20 -10.68
CA GLY A 45 -1.71 -7.41 -10.78
C GLY A 45 -2.00 -6.68 -9.47
N LYS A 46 -1.95 -7.40 -8.34
CA LYS A 46 -2.14 -6.82 -7.01
C LYS A 46 -1.03 -5.87 -6.60
N VAL A 47 0.22 -6.10 -7.03
CA VAL A 47 1.31 -5.13 -6.82
C VAL A 47 1.03 -3.81 -7.54
N LYS A 48 0.54 -3.87 -8.78
CA LYS A 48 0.17 -2.68 -9.55
C LYS A 48 -1.00 -1.96 -8.90
N GLU A 49 -2.05 -2.69 -8.52
CA GLU A 49 -3.22 -2.15 -7.83
C GLU A 49 -2.83 -1.42 -6.52
N LEU A 50 -1.97 -2.04 -5.71
CA LEU A 50 -1.45 -1.42 -4.48
C LEU A 50 -0.69 -0.12 -4.75
N SER A 51 0.16 -0.13 -5.78
CA SER A 51 0.94 1.04 -6.17
C SER A 51 0.04 2.19 -6.64
N ASP A 52 -0.99 1.88 -7.44
CA ASP A 52 -1.97 2.85 -7.92
C ASP A 52 -2.76 3.47 -6.74
N ILE A 53 -3.19 2.67 -5.76
CA ILE A 53 -3.88 3.16 -4.54
C ILE A 53 -2.99 4.12 -3.75
N ILE A 54 -1.74 3.73 -3.48
CA ILE A 54 -0.79 4.57 -2.72
C ILE A 54 -0.52 5.88 -3.46
N TYR A 55 -0.36 5.82 -4.78
CA TYR A 55 -0.15 6.99 -5.62
C TYR A 55 -1.34 7.96 -5.56
N ILE A 56 -2.55 7.47 -5.79
CA ILE A 56 -3.78 8.28 -5.76
C ILE A 56 -3.96 8.94 -4.38
N TYR A 57 -3.80 8.17 -3.31
CA TYR A 57 -3.92 8.70 -1.95
C TYR A 57 -2.92 9.83 -1.68
N ASN A 58 -1.66 9.64 -2.07
CA ASN A 58 -0.62 10.66 -1.89
C ASN A 58 -0.91 11.92 -2.72
N THR A 59 -1.38 11.77 -3.96
CA THR A 59 -1.77 12.89 -4.83
C THR A 59 -2.92 13.69 -4.20
N VAL A 60 -4.00 13.02 -3.80
CA VAL A 60 -5.15 13.67 -3.16
C VAL A 60 -4.73 14.35 -1.85
N ARG A 61 -3.94 13.68 -1.00
CA ARG A 61 -3.42 14.25 0.25
C ARG A 61 -2.62 15.52 0.01
N LYS A 62 -1.76 15.54 -1.01
CA LYS A 62 -0.99 16.75 -1.38
C LYS A 62 -1.91 17.86 -1.86
N SER A 63 -2.82 17.56 -2.78
CA SER A 63 -3.78 18.54 -3.30
C SER A 63 -4.64 19.16 -2.17
N LEU A 64 -5.11 18.35 -1.22
CA LEU A 64 -5.85 18.83 -0.06
C LEU A 64 -4.98 19.66 0.90
N ARG A 65 -3.70 19.30 1.09
CA ARG A 65 -2.78 20.08 1.94
C ARG A 65 -2.55 21.50 1.41
N PHE A 66 -2.61 21.71 0.10
CA PHE A 66 -2.45 23.04 -0.51
C PHE A 66 -3.78 23.80 -0.68
N ALA A 67 -4.92 23.14 -0.42
CA ALA A 67 -6.24 23.77 -0.45
C ALA A 67 -6.66 24.36 0.90
N VAL A 68 -5.88 24.12 1.96
CA VAL A 68 -6.01 24.67 3.33
C VAL A 68 -4.92 25.70 3.54
#